data_AF-A0A7X9DXD7-F1
#
_entry.id   AF-A0A7X9DXD7-F1
#
_cell.length_a   1.000
_cell.length_b   1.000
_cell.length_c   1.000
_cell.angle_alpha   90.00
_cell.angle_beta   90.00
_cell.angle_gamma   90.00
#
_symmetry.space_group_name_H-M   'P 1'
#
loop_
_entity.id
_entity.type
_entity.pdbx_description
1 polymer ?
#
loop_
_entity_poly.entity_id
_entity_poly.type
_entity_poly.pdbx_seq_one_letter_code
_entity_poly.pdbx_strand_id
1 'polypeptide(L)'
;MKAVQLSDSQQRLLNLAQRQGFVTLDDLAKQLPSDGTVEDTLALLDTLERQHLPVRAQAPIPVSSAPGLQQTLGREEEAELARRIQRGRHRSLRAAARAPATIRRLLRAADQVRAGSCSPWSLLHDFESSEPEQDEDKAVEKIRGLAELLRTLQARRRELWPDRRTRLLTRERFEDLAGIEEEIARELQHLDLRDTFLDRLLRPLRADAARLEVARERLRHIEREAKLPQGDLGDFAEAPERMVRRRLKATRSPAGIRRVWLAQFKRARRDIGCASRRAGLPPRDLAAVGAEIRAGGEEATAARNRLLTAHQKLVMTIARRYPARGLDFFDLVQEGNLGLVRAADRFDPERGFRFATYASWWVRQSIGRLLAEQGGPVRIPPHVQEALHKLNRLSRRVVLQTGREPGVEDLARRLNKSPERVREILGAGIRPVSVDAPQGDDPDGASLLDFLPDPHAGPDEEADHAVRLEALSGALSALNPREREILLRRFRDGLTLQEVGEQFGLTRERTRQLQEQAIRRLRQRIRADLLRRLVRDGRREPKGKQ
;
A
#
# COMPACT_ATOMS: atom_id res chain seq x y z
N MET A 1 34.16 -27.66 -24.89
CA MET A 1 32.89 -28.38 -25.15
C MET A 1 32.44 -28.05 -26.57
N LYS A 2 32.01 -29.03 -27.36
CA LYS A 2 31.65 -28.84 -28.78
C LYS A 2 30.58 -27.75 -28.93
N ALA A 3 30.80 -26.79 -29.82
CA ALA A 3 29.76 -25.87 -30.25
C ALA A 3 28.62 -26.69 -30.85
N VAL A 4 27.46 -26.69 -30.19
CA VAL A 4 26.25 -27.32 -30.73
C VAL A 4 25.91 -26.54 -32.00
N GLN A 5 25.95 -27.20 -33.16
CA GLN A 5 25.52 -26.57 -34.40
C GLN A 5 24.00 -26.42 -34.34
N LEU A 6 23.56 -25.18 -34.06
CA LEU A 6 22.16 -24.81 -34.16
C LEU A 6 21.74 -24.88 -35.63
N SER A 7 20.54 -25.41 -35.88
CA SER A 7 19.89 -25.38 -37.19
C SER A 7 19.57 -23.95 -37.62
N ASP A 8 19.36 -23.75 -38.93
CA ASP A 8 19.00 -22.45 -39.50
C ASP A 8 17.76 -21.82 -38.83
N SER A 9 16.80 -22.65 -38.41
CA SER A 9 15.59 -22.19 -37.71
C SER A 9 15.90 -21.68 -36.29
N GLN A 10 16.78 -22.36 -35.56
CA GLN A 10 17.24 -21.98 -34.23
C GLN A 10 18.14 -20.74 -34.27
N GLN A 11 18.97 -20.59 -35.30
CA GLN A 11 19.76 -19.36 -35.51
C GLN A 11 18.90 -18.15 -35.84
N ARG A 12 17.78 -18.32 -36.57
CA ARG A 12 16.81 -17.23 -36.77
C ARG A 12 16.13 -16.82 -35.47
N LEU A 13 15.74 -17.78 -34.63
CA LEU A 13 15.18 -17.52 -33.31
C LEU A 13 16.20 -16.82 -32.40
N LEU A 14 17.45 -17.25 -32.39
CA LEU A 14 18.51 -16.60 -31.60
C LEU A 14 18.78 -15.17 -32.07
N ASN A 15 18.83 -14.93 -33.38
CA ASN A 15 18.97 -13.58 -33.94
C ASN A 15 17.76 -12.68 -33.61
N LEU A 16 16.55 -13.24 -33.61
CA LEU A 16 15.33 -12.54 -33.20
C LEU A 16 15.38 -12.21 -31.70
N ALA A 17 15.80 -13.17 -30.88
CA ALA A 17 15.99 -13.02 -29.44
C ALA A 17 16.99 -11.91 -29.13
N GLN A 18 18.14 -11.90 -29.79
CA GLN A 18 19.18 -10.88 -29.61
C GLN A 18 18.70 -9.47 -30.03
N ARG A 19 17.84 -9.37 -31.05
CA ARG A 19 17.25 -8.09 -31.47
C ARG A 19 16.18 -7.58 -30.53
N GLN A 20 15.35 -8.46 -29.98
CA GLN A 20 14.19 -8.09 -29.16
C GLN A 20 14.49 -8.09 -27.65
N GLY A 21 15.57 -8.76 -27.22
CA GLY A 21 15.90 -9.00 -25.82
C GLY A 21 15.04 -10.05 -25.13
N PHE A 22 14.18 -10.78 -25.86
CA PHE A 22 13.35 -11.89 -25.38
C PHE A 22 12.85 -12.73 -26.58
N VAL A 23 12.27 -13.91 -26.31
CA VAL A 23 11.55 -14.74 -27.28
C VAL A 23 10.17 -15.09 -26.72
N THR A 24 9.11 -15.13 -27.53
CA THR A 24 7.79 -15.59 -27.05
C THR A 24 7.51 -17.06 -27.36
N LEU A 25 6.58 -17.68 -26.62
CA LEU A 25 6.10 -19.03 -26.93
C LEU A 25 5.47 -19.12 -28.33
N ASP A 26 4.88 -18.03 -28.83
CA ASP A 26 4.31 -17.95 -30.17
C ASP A 26 5.41 -17.87 -31.26
N ASP A 27 6.54 -17.19 -30.97
CA ASP A 27 7.71 -17.17 -31.86
C ASP A 27 8.36 -18.56 -31.97
N LEU A 28 8.48 -19.26 -30.83
CA LEU A 28 8.97 -20.64 -30.77
C LEU A 28 8.06 -21.57 -31.56
N ALA A 29 6.74 -21.48 -31.38
CA ALA A 29 5.77 -22.32 -32.07
C ALA A 29 5.73 -22.11 -33.59
N LYS A 30 6.08 -20.91 -34.08
CA LYS A 30 6.09 -20.59 -35.52
C LYS A 30 7.37 -20.99 -36.24
N GLN A 31 8.50 -20.97 -35.53
CA GLN A 31 9.81 -21.13 -36.17
C GLN A 31 10.46 -22.49 -35.89
N LEU A 32 10.08 -23.18 -34.82
CA LEU A 32 10.52 -24.57 -34.61
C LEU A 32 9.72 -25.51 -35.54
N PRO A 33 10.38 -26.43 -36.24
CA PRO A 33 9.70 -27.45 -37.03
C PRO A 33 8.88 -28.37 -36.11
N SER A 34 7.68 -28.75 -36.55
CA SER A 34 6.79 -29.69 -35.85
C SER A 34 7.41 -31.08 -35.62
N ASP A 35 8.45 -31.39 -36.40
CA ASP A 35 9.10 -32.71 -36.44
C ASP A 35 10.46 -32.68 -35.71
N GLY A 36 10.78 -31.59 -34.99
CA GLY A 36 12.03 -31.41 -34.26
C GLY A 36 12.14 -32.27 -33.00
N THR A 37 13.37 -32.63 -32.61
CA THR A 37 13.60 -33.42 -31.39
C THR A 37 13.56 -32.54 -30.13
N VAL A 38 13.23 -33.14 -29.00
CA VAL A 38 13.24 -32.46 -27.69
C VAL A 38 14.67 -31.98 -27.34
N GLU A 39 15.68 -32.74 -27.73
CA GLU A 39 17.11 -32.44 -27.50
C GLU A 39 17.55 -31.16 -28.25
N ASP A 40 17.08 -30.97 -29.48
CA ASP A 40 17.36 -29.75 -30.25
C ASP A 40 16.72 -28.52 -29.60
N THR A 41 15.50 -28.66 -29.09
CA THR A 41 14.79 -27.57 -28.41
C THR A 41 15.48 -27.20 -27.09
N LEU A 42 15.97 -28.20 -26.35
CA LEU A 42 16.75 -28.00 -25.14
C LEU A 42 18.07 -27.25 -25.44
N ALA A 43 18.78 -27.61 -26.50
CA ALA A 43 20.01 -26.93 -26.89
C ALA A 43 19.80 -25.44 -27.22
N LEU A 44 18.66 -25.09 -27.86
CA LEU A 44 18.28 -23.70 -28.09
C LEU A 44 17.97 -22.97 -26.77
N LEU A 45 17.21 -23.58 -25.87
CA LEU A 45 16.86 -23.00 -24.57
C LEU A 45 18.10 -22.76 -23.71
N ASP A 46 19.02 -23.72 -23.63
CA ASP A 46 20.31 -23.56 -22.95
C ASP A 46 21.12 -22.40 -23.54
N THR A 47 21.08 -22.21 -24.86
CA THR A 47 21.79 -21.12 -25.52
C THR A 47 21.15 -19.76 -25.21
N LEU A 48 19.82 -19.69 -25.17
CA LEU A 48 19.08 -18.48 -24.79
C LEU A 48 19.33 -18.12 -23.32
N GLU A 49 19.35 -19.11 -22.42
CA GLU A 49 19.65 -18.91 -21.00
C GLU A 49 21.07 -18.39 -20.78
N ARG A 50 22.07 -18.97 -21.46
CA ARG A 50 23.47 -18.51 -21.39
C ARG A 50 23.67 -17.08 -21.89
N GLN A 51 22.81 -16.60 -22.80
CA GLN A 51 22.85 -15.23 -23.32
C GLN A 51 21.89 -14.29 -22.58
N HIS A 52 21.28 -14.74 -21.47
CA HIS A 52 20.30 -13.99 -20.70
C HIS A 52 19.10 -13.48 -21.53
N LEU A 53 18.64 -14.30 -22.49
CA LEU A 53 17.51 -14.00 -23.37
C LEU A 53 16.27 -14.76 -22.88
N PRO A 54 15.36 -14.14 -22.10
CA PRO A 54 14.24 -14.82 -21.49
C PRO A 54 13.19 -15.27 -22.52
N VAL A 55 12.66 -16.49 -22.33
CA VAL A 55 11.47 -16.98 -23.03
C VAL A 55 10.22 -16.54 -22.25
N ARG A 56 9.27 -15.88 -22.91
CA ARG A 56 8.05 -15.32 -22.31
C ARG A 56 6.79 -15.92 -22.93
N ALA A 57 5.72 -15.99 -22.15
CA ALA A 57 4.43 -16.45 -22.67
C ALA A 57 3.84 -15.50 -23.74
N GLN A 58 4.06 -14.20 -23.59
CA GLN A 58 3.60 -13.15 -24.51
C GLN A 58 4.64 -12.03 -24.59
N ALA A 59 4.67 -11.31 -25.72
CA ALA A 59 5.53 -10.14 -25.87
C ALA A 59 5.16 -9.08 -24.83
N PRO A 60 6.13 -8.30 -24.30
CA PRO A 60 5.82 -7.09 -23.55
C PRO A 60 4.95 -6.20 -24.46
N ILE A 61 3.85 -5.68 -23.92
CA ILE A 61 2.96 -4.80 -24.66
C ILE A 61 3.80 -3.62 -25.19
N PRO A 62 3.91 -3.44 -26.52
CA PRO A 62 4.64 -2.31 -27.08
C PRO A 62 4.02 -1.01 -26.55
N VAL A 63 4.85 -0.05 -26.15
CA VAL A 63 4.42 1.28 -25.66
C VAL A 63 3.54 2.02 -26.70
N SER A 64 3.55 1.58 -27.97
CA SER A 64 2.70 2.14 -29.03
C SER A 64 1.28 1.57 -29.06
N SER A 65 0.97 0.52 -28.29
CA SER A 65 -0.27 -0.24 -28.40
C SER A 65 -1.19 -0.04 -27.19
N ALA A 66 -1.34 1.19 -26.68
CA ALA A 66 -2.59 1.78 -26.18
C ALA A 66 -2.36 3.15 -25.48
N PRO A 67 -3.26 4.14 -25.60
CA PRO A 67 -4.29 4.37 -26.62
C PRO A 67 -3.78 5.34 -27.72
N GLY A 68 -4.29 5.16 -28.94
CA GLY A 68 -3.92 5.96 -30.11
C GLY A 68 -4.08 7.46 -29.89
N LEU A 69 -3.30 8.26 -30.64
CA LEU A 69 -3.39 9.73 -30.81
C LEU A 69 -4.50 10.39 -29.97
N GLN A 70 -4.28 10.46 -28.66
CA GLN A 70 -5.28 11.03 -27.78
C GLN A 70 -5.31 12.52 -28.05
N GLN A 71 -6.50 13.04 -28.33
CA GLN A 71 -6.73 14.46 -28.50
C GLN A 71 -6.26 15.18 -27.23
N THR A 72 -5.33 16.11 -27.41
CA THR A 72 -4.95 17.06 -26.37
C THR A 72 -6.16 17.90 -26.01
N LEU A 73 -6.53 17.94 -24.73
CA LEU A 73 -7.68 18.70 -24.29
C LEU A 73 -7.42 20.21 -24.35
N GLY A 74 -8.44 20.96 -24.75
CA GLY A 74 -8.46 22.42 -24.60
C GLY A 74 -8.60 22.86 -23.14
N ARG A 75 -8.31 24.14 -22.84
CA ARG A 75 -8.50 24.71 -21.49
C ARG A 75 -9.95 24.64 -21.03
N GLU A 76 -10.88 24.92 -21.93
CA GLU A 76 -12.31 24.89 -21.64
C GLU A 76 -12.81 23.46 -21.42
N GLU A 77 -12.30 22.49 -22.19
CA GLU A 77 -12.62 21.08 -22.00
C GLU A 77 -12.08 20.53 -20.67
N GLU A 78 -10.85 20.92 -20.28
CA GLU A 78 -10.29 20.61 -18.96
C GLU A 78 -11.20 21.14 -17.84
N ALA A 79 -11.63 22.40 -17.95
CA ALA A 79 -12.51 23.02 -16.98
C ALA A 79 -13.89 22.34 -16.92
N GLU A 80 -14.46 21.99 -18.06
CA GLU A 80 -15.76 21.31 -18.12
C GLU A 80 -15.70 19.90 -17.52
N LEU A 81 -14.63 19.13 -17.79
CA LEU A 81 -14.42 17.83 -17.16
C LEU A 81 -14.29 17.97 -15.64
N ALA A 82 -13.52 18.96 -15.16
CA ALA A 82 -13.41 19.23 -13.73
C ALA A 82 -14.77 19.57 -13.09
N ARG A 83 -15.57 20.43 -13.74
CA ARG A 83 -16.94 20.75 -13.30
C ARG A 83 -17.84 19.52 -13.31
N ARG A 84 -17.70 18.60 -14.26
CA ARG A 84 -18.47 17.34 -14.29
C ARG A 84 -18.09 16.41 -13.13
N ILE A 85 -16.81 16.33 -12.78
CA ILE A 85 -16.34 15.58 -11.60
C ILE A 85 -16.99 16.14 -10.33
N GLN A 86 -16.89 17.46 -10.14
CA GLN A 86 -17.48 18.15 -8.99
C GLN A 86 -19.00 18.01 -8.94
N ARG A 87 -19.71 18.18 -10.07
CA ARG A 87 -21.16 17.99 -10.18
C ARG A 87 -21.59 16.56 -9.84
N GLY A 88 -20.90 15.55 -10.36
CA GLY A 88 -21.20 14.14 -10.07
C GLY A 88 -21.00 13.78 -8.59
N ARG A 89 -19.92 14.31 -7.98
CA ARG A 89 -19.67 14.18 -6.53
C ARG A 89 -20.75 14.89 -5.71
N HIS A 90 -21.07 16.13 -6.04
CA HIS A 90 -22.11 16.92 -5.37
C HIS A 90 -23.47 16.23 -5.44
N ARG A 91 -23.86 15.74 -6.62
CA ARG A 91 -25.10 14.96 -6.82
C ARG A 91 -25.15 13.72 -5.92
N SER A 92 -24.04 13.00 -5.81
CA SER A 92 -23.95 11.82 -4.95
C SER A 92 -24.08 12.17 -3.46
N LEU A 93 -23.44 13.27 -3.03
CA LEU A 93 -23.51 13.76 -1.64
C LEU A 93 -24.92 14.25 -1.29
N ARG A 94 -25.56 15.02 -2.18
CA ARG A 94 -26.94 15.48 -2.02
C ARG A 94 -27.93 14.32 -1.90
N ALA A 95 -27.82 13.33 -2.78
CA ALA A 95 -28.63 12.12 -2.70
C ALA A 95 -28.40 11.37 -1.37
N ALA A 96 -27.15 11.29 -0.91
CA ALA A 96 -26.83 10.67 0.37
C ALA A 96 -27.37 11.44 1.59
N ALA A 97 -27.42 12.78 1.53
CA ALA A 97 -28.00 13.64 2.56
C ALA A 97 -29.51 13.39 2.76
N ARG A 98 -30.20 12.88 1.74
CA ARG A 98 -31.61 12.46 1.86
C ARG A 98 -31.80 11.33 2.88
N ALA A 99 -30.79 10.48 3.08
CA ALA A 99 -30.88 9.34 3.99
C ALA A 99 -30.47 9.71 5.43
N PRO A 100 -31.38 9.59 6.44
CA PRO A 100 -31.05 9.86 7.84
C PRO A 100 -29.90 9.00 8.37
N ALA A 101 -29.71 7.80 7.82
CA ALA A 101 -28.59 6.93 8.18
C ALA A 101 -27.23 7.54 7.83
N THR A 102 -27.13 8.28 6.73
CA THR A 102 -25.92 8.99 6.32
C THR A 102 -25.56 10.07 7.34
N ILE A 103 -26.53 10.91 7.70
CA ILE A 103 -26.33 11.97 8.69
C ILE A 103 -25.88 11.39 10.04
N ARG A 104 -26.51 10.30 10.49
CA ARG A 104 -26.07 9.60 11.72
C ARG A 104 -24.64 9.08 11.63
N ARG A 105 -24.20 8.60 10.46
CA ARG A 105 -22.82 8.15 10.26
C ARG A 105 -21.83 9.31 10.27
N LEU A 106 -22.18 10.43 9.63
CA LEU A 106 -21.37 11.66 9.65
C LEU A 106 -21.21 12.19 11.08
N LEU A 107 -22.32 12.31 11.82
CA LEU A 107 -22.30 12.76 13.22
C LEU A 107 -21.45 11.84 14.10
N ARG A 108 -21.61 10.52 13.97
CA ARG A 108 -20.78 9.55 14.70
C ARG A 108 -19.29 9.69 14.37
N ALA A 109 -18.95 9.89 13.09
CA ALA A 109 -17.56 10.09 12.69
C ALA A 109 -17.00 11.40 13.27
N ALA A 110 -17.78 12.48 13.26
CA ALA A 110 -17.39 13.75 13.86
C ALA A 110 -17.24 13.65 15.40
N ASP A 111 -18.14 12.95 16.07
CA ASP A 111 -18.08 12.71 17.52
C ASP A 111 -16.84 11.89 17.90
N GLN A 112 -16.44 10.91 17.08
CA GLN A 112 -15.22 10.13 17.28
C GLN A 112 -13.94 10.98 17.16
N VAL A 113 -13.91 11.92 16.20
CA VAL A 113 -12.80 12.87 16.06
C VAL A 113 -12.75 13.79 17.29
N ARG A 114 -13.90 14.33 17.72
CA ARG A 114 -13.98 15.19 18.91
C ARG A 114 -13.55 14.46 20.20
N ALA A 115 -13.85 13.17 20.30
CA ALA A 115 -13.47 12.34 21.44
C ALA A 115 -11.99 11.88 21.42
N GLY A 116 -11.21 12.25 20.39
CA GLY A 116 -9.82 11.81 20.22
C GLY A 116 -9.67 10.31 19.88
N SER A 117 -10.76 9.62 19.57
CA SER A 117 -10.75 8.19 19.21
C SER A 117 -10.30 7.94 17.78
N CYS A 118 -10.37 8.96 16.91
CA CYS A 118 -9.80 8.89 15.57
C CYS A 118 -9.21 10.24 15.15
N SER A 119 -8.17 10.20 14.33
CA SER A 119 -7.58 11.41 13.75
C SER A 119 -8.55 12.08 12.76
N PRO A 120 -8.59 13.42 12.67
CA PRO A 120 -9.33 14.16 11.64
C PRO A 120 -8.99 13.70 10.22
N TRP A 121 -7.74 13.29 10.03
CA TRP A 121 -7.22 12.72 8.79
C TRP A 121 -7.92 11.43 8.40
N SER A 122 -8.56 10.69 9.31
CA SER A 122 -9.40 9.55 8.91
C SER A 122 -10.64 9.95 8.08
N LEU A 123 -11.03 11.23 8.11
CA LEU A 123 -12.14 11.81 7.36
C LEU A 123 -11.66 12.71 6.22
N LEU A 124 -10.70 13.59 6.50
CA LEU A 124 -10.21 14.63 5.59
C LEU A 124 -8.86 14.28 4.99
N HIS A 125 -8.61 14.73 3.77
CA HIS A 125 -7.27 14.71 3.23
C HIS A 125 -6.31 15.53 4.11
N ASP A 126 -5.08 15.04 4.22
CA ASP A 126 -4.03 15.75 4.95
C ASP A 126 -3.64 17.03 4.20
N PHE A 127 -3.38 18.10 4.95
CA PHE A 127 -2.77 19.31 4.43
C PHE A 127 -1.26 19.08 4.48
N GLU A 128 -0.60 18.86 3.33
CA GLU A 128 0.86 18.75 3.26
C GLU A 128 1.50 20.13 3.54
N SER A 129 1.46 20.59 4.79
CA SER A 129 2.03 21.86 5.24
C SER A 129 3.24 21.66 6.14
N SER A 130 3.98 22.75 6.35
CA SER A 130 5.12 22.79 7.27
C SER A 130 4.72 22.84 8.75
N GLU A 131 3.43 22.98 9.07
CA GLU A 131 2.91 23.17 10.44
C GLU A 131 1.73 22.23 10.72
N PRO A 132 1.97 20.92 10.94
CA PRO A 132 0.93 19.89 11.01
C PRO A 132 -0.03 20.05 12.20
N GLU A 133 0.44 20.56 13.34
CA GLU A 133 -0.40 20.76 14.54
C GLU A 133 -1.52 21.78 14.30
N GLN A 134 -1.19 22.92 13.67
CA GLN A 134 -2.20 23.94 13.36
C GLN A 134 -3.23 23.48 12.34
N ASP A 135 -2.83 22.60 11.43
CA ASP A 135 -3.72 22.05 10.41
C ASP A 135 -4.67 21.00 10.99
N GLU A 136 -4.22 20.24 11.98
CA GLU A 136 -5.08 19.32 12.72
C GLU A 136 -6.15 20.08 13.50
N ASP A 137 -5.78 21.16 14.21
CA ASP A 137 -6.73 22.01 14.93
C ASP A 137 -7.78 22.63 14.00
N LYS A 138 -7.35 23.19 12.85
CA LYS A 138 -8.26 23.74 11.84
C LYS A 138 -9.18 22.67 11.26
N ALA A 139 -8.69 21.44 11.08
CA ALA A 139 -9.48 20.32 10.59
C ALA A 139 -10.55 19.91 11.62
N VAL A 140 -10.19 19.83 12.91
CA VAL A 140 -11.13 19.55 14.00
C VAL A 140 -12.22 20.63 14.07
N GLU A 141 -11.85 21.91 13.99
CA GLU A 141 -12.78 23.04 14.03
C GLU A 141 -13.81 22.96 12.89
N LYS A 142 -13.37 22.66 11.67
CA LYS A 142 -14.25 22.45 10.51
C LYS A 142 -15.21 21.27 10.70
N ILE A 143 -14.72 20.16 11.23
CA ILE A 143 -15.54 18.97 11.51
C ILE A 143 -16.58 19.28 12.60
N ARG A 144 -16.20 20.06 13.61
CA ARG A 144 -17.11 20.53 14.67
C ARG A 144 -18.23 21.39 14.10
N GLY A 145 -17.87 22.39 13.27
CA GLY A 145 -18.85 23.26 12.60
C GLY A 145 -19.83 22.46 11.73
N LEU A 146 -19.35 21.48 10.95
CA LEU A 146 -20.22 20.58 10.20
C LEU A 146 -21.16 19.80 11.13
N ALA A 147 -20.65 19.25 12.24
CA ALA A 147 -21.47 18.47 13.15
C ALA A 147 -22.59 19.30 13.79
N GLU A 148 -22.31 20.55 14.14
CA GLU A 148 -23.30 21.51 14.64
C GLU A 148 -24.36 21.80 13.57
N LEU A 149 -23.94 22.13 12.35
CA LEU A 149 -24.86 22.34 11.22
C LEU A 149 -25.72 21.10 10.93
N LEU A 150 -25.13 19.91 10.93
CA LEU A 150 -25.87 18.67 10.70
C LEU A 150 -26.92 18.42 11.78
N ARG A 151 -26.66 18.81 13.04
CA ARG A 151 -27.63 18.71 14.13
C ARG A 151 -28.76 19.72 13.95
N THR A 152 -28.46 20.98 13.61
CA THR A 152 -29.49 22.01 13.39
C THR A 152 -30.39 21.66 12.20
N LEU A 153 -29.80 21.28 11.07
CA LEU A 153 -30.52 20.87 9.87
C LEU A 153 -31.32 19.58 10.09
N GLN A 154 -30.81 18.64 10.90
CA GLN A 154 -31.57 17.45 11.27
C GLN A 154 -32.77 17.77 12.17
N ALA A 155 -32.67 18.76 13.07
CA ALA A 155 -33.80 19.22 13.88
C ALA A 155 -34.88 19.85 13.00
N ARG A 156 -34.51 20.83 12.15
CA ARG A 156 -35.42 21.48 11.19
C ARG A 156 -36.09 20.46 10.27
N ARG A 157 -35.34 19.45 9.81
CA ARG A 157 -35.89 18.36 8.98
C ARG A 157 -36.98 17.55 9.70
N ARG A 158 -36.84 17.30 11.01
CA ARG A 158 -37.85 16.56 11.79
C ARG A 158 -39.12 17.39 11.99
N GLU A 159 -38.99 18.71 12.14
CA GLU A 159 -40.14 19.63 12.24
C GLU A 159 -40.94 19.69 10.95
N LEU A 160 -40.25 19.80 9.80
CA LEU A 160 -40.88 19.84 8.48
C LEU A 160 -41.58 18.52 8.12
N TRP A 161 -41.06 17.39 8.60
CA TRP A 161 -41.54 16.06 8.25
C TRP A 161 -41.46 15.04 9.39
N PRO A 162 -42.42 15.09 10.35
CA PRO A 162 -42.41 14.24 11.55
C PRO A 162 -42.69 12.77 11.26
N ASP A 163 -43.59 12.47 10.30
CA ASP A 163 -43.97 11.10 9.95
C ASP A 163 -43.87 10.86 8.43
N ARG A 164 -42.94 9.97 8.04
CA ARG A 164 -42.63 9.63 6.64
C ARG A 164 -43.71 8.82 5.92
N ARG A 165 -44.82 8.52 6.59
CA ARG A 165 -45.76 7.47 6.16
C ARG A 165 -47.14 7.98 5.72
N THR A 166 -47.52 9.24 5.94
CA THR A 166 -48.97 9.52 6.04
C THR A 166 -49.51 10.83 5.45
N ARG A 167 -48.71 11.76 4.91
CA ARG A 167 -49.26 12.93 4.16
C ARG A 167 -48.48 13.20 2.89
N LEU A 168 -49.10 13.84 1.91
CA LEU A 168 -48.39 14.50 0.81
C LEU A 168 -47.77 15.80 1.35
N LEU A 169 -46.50 16.07 1.05
CA LEU A 169 -45.87 17.35 1.37
C LEU A 169 -46.56 18.48 0.60
N THR A 170 -46.71 19.64 1.23
CA THR A 170 -46.92 20.88 0.46
C THR A 170 -45.67 21.15 -0.36
N ARG A 171 -45.82 21.82 -1.50
CA ARG A 171 -44.71 22.17 -2.40
C ARG A 171 -43.60 22.93 -1.66
N GLU A 172 -43.97 23.89 -0.82
CA GLU A 172 -43.05 24.68 0.02
C GLU A 172 -42.19 23.80 0.93
N ARG A 173 -42.79 22.85 1.65
CA ARG A 173 -42.03 21.95 2.55
C ARG A 173 -41.10 21.00 1.79
N PHE A 174 -41.46 20.63 0.56
CA PHE A 174 -40.56 19.85 -0.30
C PHE A 174 -39.35 20.68 -0.75
N GLU A 175 -39.58 21.94 -1.13
CA GLU A 175 -38.52 22.90 -1.48
C GLU A 175 -37.60 23.18 -0.29
N ASP A 176 -38.14 23.35 0.92
CA ASP A 176 -37.34 23.49 2.15
C ASP A 176 -36.45 22.27 2.44
N LEU A 177 -37.01 21.06 2.32
CA LEU A 177 -36.24 19.82 2.50
C LEU A 177 -35.14 19.67 1.46
N ALA A 178 -35.42 20.03 0.21
CA ALA A 178 -34.43 20.05 -0.86
C ALA A 178 -33.33 21.10 -0.59
N GLY A 179 -33.69 22.25 -0.02
CA GLY A 179 -32.75 23.30 0.41
C GLY A 179 -31.79 22.80 1.49
N ILE A 180 -32.31 22.09 2.50
CA ILE A 180 -31.48 21.44 3.53
C ILE A 180 -30.52 20.42 2.91
N GLU A 181 -31.00 19.59 1.98
CA GLU A 181 -30.16 18.59 1.30
C GLU A 181 -29.05 19.23 0.47
N GLU A 182 -29.34 20.35 -0.19
CA GLU A 182 -28.39 21.15 -0.97
C GLU A 182 -27.35 21.84 -0.08
N GLU A 183 -27.76 22.37 1.07
CA GLU A 183 -26.86 22.97 2.06
C GLU A 183 -25.87 21.93 2.62
N ILE A 184 -26.36 20.75 3.02
CA ILE A 184 -25.49 19.66 3.48
C ILE A 184 -24.51 19.24 2.38
N ALA A 185 -24.98 19.12 1.13
CA ALA A 185 -24.13 18.69 0.03
C ALA A 185 -23.02 19.69 -0.29
N ARG A 186 -23.32 21.00 -0.27
CA ARG A 186 -22.35 22.08 -0.45
C ARG A 186 -21.27 22.05 0.64
N GLU A 187 -21.67 21.95 1.90
CA GLU A 187 -20.71 21.90 3.01
C GLU A 187 -19.82 20.64 2.95
N LEU A 188 -20.40 19.48 2.62
CA LEU A 188 -19.63 18.25 2.43
C LEU A 188 -18.71 18.28 1.19
N GLN A 189 -19.01 19.11 0.20
CA GLN A 189 -18.14 19.32 -0.96
C GLN A 189 -16.97 20.25 -0.64
N HIS A 190 -17.18 21.25 0.20
CA HIS A 190 -16.12 22.13 0.69
C HIS A 190 -15.18 21.45 1.68
N LEU A 191 -15.68 20.45 2.39
CA LEU A 191 -14.84 19.53 3.14
C LEU A 191 -14.12 18.61 2.17
N ASP A 192 -12.79 18.69 2.15
CA ASP A 192 -11.93 17.82 1.34
C ASP A 192 -11.91 16.38 1.91
N LEU A 193 -13.07 15.72 1.84
CA LEU A 193 -13.28 14.37 2.34
C LEU A 193 -12.44 13.38 1.52
N ARG A 194 -11.81 12.44 2.23
CA ARG A 194 -11.11 11.30 1.60
C ARG A 194 -12.08 10.42 0.83
N ASP A 195 -11.64 9.91 -0.31
CA ASP A 195 -12.41 8.95 -1.11
C ASP A 195 -12.75 7.68 -0.31
N THR A 196 -11.83 7.22 0.53
CA THR A 196 -12.07 6.07 1.43
C THR A 196 -13.22 6.34 2.40
N PHE A 197 -13.34 7.57 2.90
CA PHE A 197 -14.44 7.97 3.76
C PHE A 197 -15.74 8.13 2.98
N LEU A 198 -15.68 8.75 1.80
CA LEU A 198 -16.83 8.89 0.90
C LEU A 198 -17.41 7.53 0.51
N ASP A 199 -16.55 6.55 0.18
CA ASP A 199 -16.98 5.19 -0.08
C ASP A 199 -17.57 4.51 1.16
N ARG A 200 -16.97 4.70 2.34
CA ARG A 200 -17.52 4.22 3.61
C ARG A 200 -18.92 4.79 3.89
N LEU A 201 -19.19 6.03 3.46
CA LEU A 201 -20.47 6.71 3.57
C LEU A 201 -21.50 6.16 2.57
N LEU A 202 -21.13 6.04 1.29
CA LEU A 202 -22.03 5.74 0.18
C LEU A 202 -22.25 4.24 -0.03
N ARG A 203 -21.27 3.39 0.24
CA ARG A 203 -21.33 1.93 0.00
C ARG A 203 -22.53 1.27 0.68
N PRO A 204 -22.89 1.55 1.94
CA PRO A 204 -24.08 0.97 2.56
C PRO A 204 -25.38 1.37 1.85
N LEU A 205 -25.50 2.61 1.39
CA LEU A 205 -26.69 3.07 0.65
C LEU A 205 -26.78 2.39 -0.73
N ARG A 206 -25.66 2.31 -1.46
CA ARG A 206 -25.58 1.59 -2.74
C ARG A 206 -25.99 0.13 -2.56
N ALA A 207 -25.49 -0.53 -1.51
CA ALA A 207 -25.83 -1.91 -1.20
C ALA A 207 -27.31 -2.10 -0.83
N ASP A 208 -27.88 -1.20 -0.03
CA ASP A 208 -29.30 -1.25 0.34
C ASP A 208 -30.22 -0.99 -0.85
N ALA A 209 -29.88 -0.05 -1.73
CA ALA A 209 -30.59 0.19 -2.99
C ALA A 209 -30.50 -0.99 -3.96
N ALA A 210 -29.32 -1.61 -4.10
CA ALA A 210 -29.14 -2.80 -4.91
C ALA A 210 -29.97 -3.99 -4.39
N ARG A 211 -30.01 -4.20 -3.06
CA ARG A 211 -30.85 -5.23 -2.44
C ARG A 211 -32.33 -5.02 -2.73
N LEU A 212 -32.77 -3.76 -2.72
CA LEU A 212 -34.14 -3.38 -3.04
C LEU A 212 -34.48 -3.68 -4.50
N GLU A 213 -33.60 -3.36 -5.45
CA GLU A 213 -33.81 -3.66 -6.87
C GLU A 213 -33.83 -5.17 -7.14
N VAL A 214 -32.93 -5.94 -6.54
CA VAL A 214 -32.96 -7.41 -6.63
C VAL A 214 -34.27 -7.97 -6.05
N ALA A 215 -34.75 -7.44 -4.93
CA ALA A 215 -36.02 -7.87 -4.35
C ALA A 215 -37.22 -7.52 -5.25
N ARG A 216 -37.22 -6.33 -5.88
CA ARG A 216 -38.25 -5.94 -6.87
C ARG A 216 -38.22 -6.83 -8.10
N GLU A 217 -37.05 -7.20 -8.59
CA GLU A 217 -36.94 -8.11 -9.75
C GLU A 217 -37.51 -9.50 -9.43
N ARG A 218 -37.28 -10.01 -8.21
CA ARG A 218 -37.94 -11.25 -7.77
C ARG A 218 -39.47 -11.13 -7.77
N LEU A 219 -40.02 -9.98 -7.36
CA LEU A 219 -41.47 -9.74 -7.40
C LEU A 219 -41.98 -9.70 -8.84
N ARG A 220 -41.29 -8.98 -9.75
CA ARG A 220 -41.62 -8.93 -11.17
C ARG A 220 -41.54 -10.30 -11.85
N HIS A 221 -40.60 -11.15 -11.42
CA HIS A 221 -40.51 -12.52 -11.91
C HIS A 221 -41.74 -13.34 -11.47
N ILE A 222 -42.17 -13.23 -10.21
CA ILE A 222 -43.40 -13.88 -9.74
C ILE A 222 -44.61 -13.37 -10.51
N GLU A 223 -44.72 -12.05 -10.75
CA GLU A 223 -45.83 -11.47 -11.53
C GLU A 223 -45.92 -12.07 -12.93
N ARG A 224 -44.79 -12.19 -13.63
CA ARG A 224 -44.71 -12.79 -14.97
C ARG A 224 -45.13 -14.26 -14.98
N GLU A 225 -44.56 -15.06 -14.08
CA GLU A 225 -44.85 -16.50 -13.96
C GLU A 225 -46.31 -16.77 -13.53
N ALA A 226 -46.85 -15.91 -12.68
CA ALA A 226 -48.22 -16.00 -12.18
C ALA A 226 -49.26 -15.35 -13.13
N LYS A 227 -48.81 -14.74 -14.23
CA LYS A 227 -49.64 -13.96 -15.18
C LYS A 227 -50.46 -12.85 -14.48
N LEU A 228 -49.85 -12.21 -13.49
CA LEU A 228 -50.44 -11.06 -12.79
C LEU A 228 -50.11 -9.76 -13.55
N PRO A 229 -50.94 -8.71 -13.40
CA PRO A 229 -50.60 -7.38 -13.90
C PRO A 229 -49.26 -6.90 -13.34
N GLN A 230 -48.49 -6.17 -14.15
CA GLN A 230 -47.21 -5.62 -13.73
C GLN A 230 -47.40 -4.63 -12.57
N GLY A 231 -46.60 -4.79 -11.51
CA GLY A 231 -46.68 -3.95 -10.32
C GLY A 231 -47.70 -4.39 -9.27
N ASP A 232 -48.54 -5.39 -9.56
CA ASP A 232 -49.56 -5.91 -8.63
C ASP A 232 -48.89 -6.33 -7.30
N LEU A 233 -47.81 -7.12 -7.33
CA LEU A 233 -47.09 -7.53 -6.11
C LEU A 233 -46.12 -6.46 -5.58
N GLY A 234 -45.67 -5.54 -6.44
CA GLY A 234 -44.82 -4.42 -6.08
C GLY A 234 -45.50 -3.43 -5.13
N ASP A 235 -46.74 -3.04 -5.43
CA ASP A 235 -47.54 -2.17 -4.55
C ASP A 235 -47.91 -2.88 -3.23
N PHE A 236 -48.08 -4.21 -3.28
CA PHE A 236 -48.33 -5.01 -2.08
C PHE A 236 -47.09 -5.33 -1.25
N ALA A 237 -45.88 -4.92 -1.64
CA ALA A 237 -44.69 -5.09 -0.80
C ALA A 237 -44.88 -4.44 0.59
N GLU A 238 -45.72 -3.40 0.65
CA GLU A 238 -46.11 -2.72 1.89
C GLU A 238 -47.46 -3.21 2.47
N ALA A 239 -48.24 -4.00 1.71
CA ALA A 239 -49.59 -4.44 2.08
C ALA A 239 -49.64 -5.75 2.92
N PRO A 240 -50.82 -6.10 3.51
CA PRO A 240 -50.97 -7.30 4.32
C PRO A 240 -50.78 -8.61 3.53
N GLU A 241 -50.02 -9.56 4.07
CA GLU A 241 -49.72 -10.86 3.44
C GLU A 241 -50.97 -11.63 2.98
N ARG A 242 -52.08 -11.48 3.72
CA ARG A 242 -53.38 -12.10 3.40
C ARG A 242 -53.88 -11.74 1.98
N MET A 243 -53.60 -10.53 1.49
CA MET A 243 -54.04 -10.09 0.16
C MET A 243 -53.26 -10.80 -0.93
N VAL A 244 -51.94 -10.90 -0.78
CA VAL A 244 -51.07 -11.62 -1.73
C VAL A 244 -51.40 -13.11 -1.76
N ARG A 245 -51.67 -13.73 -0.61
CA ARG A 245 -52.12 -15.13 -0.56
C ARG A 245 -53.42 -15.35 -1.34
N ARG A 246 -54.39 -14.43 -1.24
CA ARG A 246 -55.65 -14.52 -2.00
C ARG A 246 -55.39 -14.37 -3.50
N ARG A 247 -54.53 -13.45 -3.91
CA ARG A 247 -54.18 -13.22 -5.32
C ARG A 247 -53.49 -14.43 -5.94
N LEU A 248 -52.51 -14.99 -5.24
CA LEU A 248 -51.83 -16.22 -5.69
C LEU A 248 -52.81 -17.41 -5.74
N LYS A 249 -53.76 -17.53 -4.82
CA LYS A 249 -54.81 -18.58 -4.89
C LYS A 249 -55.73 -18.44 -6.10
N ALA A 250 -55.97 -17.21 -6.58
CA ALA A 250 -56.77 -16.96 -7.77
C ALA A 250 -56.05 -17.36 -9.08
N THR A 251 -54.74 -17.63 -9.03
CA THR A 251 -53.99 -18.12 -10.19
C THR A 251 -54.21 -19.61 -10.42
N ARG A 252 -54.24 -20.03 -11.70
CA ARG A 252 -54.43 -21.44 -12.12
C ARG A 252 -53.21 -22.36 -11.83
N SER A 253 -52.21 -21.87 -11.08
CA SER A 253 -50.94 -22.58 -10.85
C SER A 253 -51.00 -23.61 -9.72
N PRO A 254 -50.24 -24.72 -9.78
CA PRO A 254 -50.19 -25.75 -8.72
C PRO A 254 -49.87 -25.22 -7.31
N ALA A 255 -50.36 -25.92 -6.28
CA ALA A 255 -50.21 -25.52 -4.88
C ALA A 255 -48.75 -25.42 -4.42
N GLY A 256 -47.86 -26.31 -4.91
CA GLY A 256 -46.43 -26.29 -4.61
C GLY A 256 -45.75 -25.01 -5.13
N ILE A 257 -46.04 -24.64 -6.38
CA ILE A 257 -45.50 -23.42 -7.01
C ILE A 257 -45.98 -22.16 -6.27
N ARG A 258 -47.27 -22.09 -5.91
CA ARG A 258 -47.81 -20.98 -5.11
C ARG A 258 -47.14 -20.84 -3.74
N ARG A 259 -46.75 -21.95 -3.10
CA ARG A 259 -45.99 -21.94 -1.84
C ARG A 259 -44.59 -21.35 -2.04
N VAL A 260 -43.90 -21.72 -3.12
CA VAL A 260 -42.59 -21.16 -3.48
C VAL A 260 -42.70 -19.65 -3.74
N TRP A 261 -43.65 -19.21 -4.55
CA TRP A 261 -43.89 -17.79 -4.81
C TRP A 261 -44.21 -17.01 -3.54
N LEU A 262 -45.03 -17.56 -2.64
CA LEU A 262 -45.32 -16.94 -1.35
C LEU A 262 -44.06 -16.82 -0.48
N ALA A 263 -43.20 -17.83 -0.45
CA ALA A 263 -41.93 -17.78 0.27
C ALA A 263 -40.97 -16.74 -0.31
N GLN A 264 -40.86 -16.68 -1.65
CA GLN A 264 -40.07 -15.68 -2.36
C GLN A 264 -40.60 -14.25 -2.12
N PHE A 265 -41.91 -14.06 -2.15
CA PHE A 265 -42.56 -12.79 -1.81
C PHE A 265 -42.22 -12.36 -0.37
N LYS A 266 -42.34 -13.27 0.61
CA LYS A 266 -41.95 -13.00 2.01
C LYS A 266 -40.51 -12.56 2.13
N ARG A 267 -39.60 -13.25 1.43
CA ARG A 267 -38.18 -12.91 1.40
C ARG A 267 -37.96 -11.53 0.79
N ALA A 268 -38.55 -11.24 -0.36
CA ALA A 268 -38.46 -9.94 -1.03
C ALA A 268 -38.98 -8.81 -0.12
N ARG A 269 -40.15 -9.00 0.50
CA ARG A 269 -40.73 -8.05 1.46
C ARG A 269 -39.82 -7.81 2.66
N ARG A 270 -39.23 -8.87 3.23
CA ARG A 270 -38.26 -8.75 4.34
C ARG A 270 -37.03 -7.96 3.92
N ASP A 271 -36.48 -8.26 2.74
CA ASP A 271 -35.29 -7.59 2.20
C ASP A 271 -35.55 -6.08 2.00
N ILE A 272 -36.69 -5.73 1.37
CA ILE A 272 -37.13 -4.33 1.17
C ILE A 272 -37.30 -3.62 2.52
N GLY A 273 -38.02 -4.23 3.46
CA GLY A 273 -38.25 -3.64 4.78
C GLY A 273 -36.97 -3.43 5.59
N CYS A 274 -36.02 -4.36 5.51
CA CYS A 274 -34.71 -4.23 6.15
C CYS A 274 -33.86 -3.13 5.51
N ALA A 275 -33.82 -3.03 4.18
CA ALA A 275 -33.09 -1.98 3.47
C ALA A 275 -33.66 -0.59 3.77
N SER A 276 -34.99 -0.45 3.71
CA SER A 276 -35.71 0.79 4.06
C SER A 276 -35.43 1.25 5.50
N ARG A 277 -35.51 0.33 6.48
CA ARG A 277 -35.21 0.67 7.89
C ARG A 277 -33.76 1.07 8.13
N ARG A 278 -32.79 0.37 7.53
CA ARG A 278 -31.36 0.70 7.65
C ARG A 278 -31.06 2.08 7.10
N ALA A 279 -31.61 2.43 5.94
CA ALA A 279 -31.43 3.73 5.31
C ALA A 279 -32.24 4.85 6.00
N GLY A 280 -33.39 4.52 6.60
CA GLY A 280 -34.35 5.49 7.13
C GLY A 280 -35.17 6.18 6.04
N LEU A 281 -35.34 5.53 4.89
CA LEU A 281 -36.03 6.04 3.71
C LEU A 281 -37.13 5.06 3.28
N PRO A 282 -38.27 5.53 2.75
CA PRO A 282 -39.23 4.64 2.12
C PRO A 282 -38.59 3.96 0.89
N PRO A 283 -39.09 2.78 0.47
CA PRO A 283 -38.51 2.00 -0.63
C PRO A 283 -38.39 2.78 -1.94
N ARG A 284 -39.38 3.64 -2.26
CA ARG A 284 -39.35 4.48 -3.47
C ARG A 284 -38.19 5.48 -3.43
N ASP A 285 -38.06 6.24 -2.35
CA ASP A 285 -36.97 7.22 -2.20
C ASP A 285 -35.60 6.57 -2.12
N LEU A 286 -35.48 5.40 -1.47
CA LEU A 286 -34.22 4.66 -1.40
C LEU A 286 -33.74 4.23 -2.80
N ALA A 287 -34.67 3.79 -3.65
CA ALA A 287 -34.35 3.46 -5.04
C ALA A 287 -33.88 4.70 -5.83
N ALA A 288 -34.59 5.82 -5.68
CA ALA A 288 -34.22 7.09 -6.32
C ALA A 288 -32.83 7.59 -5.86
N VAL A 289 -32.58 7.59 -4.56
CA VAL A 289 -31.27 7.94 -3.97
C VAL A 289 -30.16 7.03 -4.49
N GLY A 290 -30.41 5.72 -4.55
CA GLY A 290 -29.44 4.76 -5.08
C GLY A 290 -29.12 4.98 -6.56
N ALA A 291 -30.12 5.32 -7.37
CA ALA A 291 -29.95 5.65 -8.78
C ALA A 291 -29.18 6.96 -8.96
N GLU A 292 -29.50 8.00 -8.19
CA GLU A 292 -28.80 9.29 -8.24
C GLU A 292 -27.32 9.16 -7.82
N ILE A 293 -27.02 8.41 -6.75
CA ILE A 293 -25.64 8.14 -6.32
C ILE A 293 -24.86 7.37 -7.39
N ARG A 294 -25.53 6.43 -8.08
CA ARG A 294 -24.89 5.66 -9.14
C ARG A 294 -24.59 6.54 -10.35
N ALA A 295 -25.59 7.27 -10.84
CA ALA A 295 -25.44 8.17 -11.98
C ALA A 295 -24.38 9.26 -11.71
N GLY A 296 -24.39 9.88 -10.53
CA GLY A 296 -23.36 10.86 -10.15
C GLY A 296 -21.96 10.26 -10.06
N GLY A 297 -21.83 9.03 -9.55
CA GLY A 297 -20.57 8.31 -9.50
C GLY A 297 -20.03 7.93 -10.88
N GLU A 298 -20.89 7.43 -11.76
CA GLU A 298 -20.54 7.09 -13.15
C GLU A 298 -20.12 8.32 -13.94
N GLU A 299 -20.86 9.44 -13.82
CA GLU A 299 -20.52 10.71 -14.45
C GLU A 299 -19.15 11.24 -13.99
N ALA A 300 -18.91 11.27 -12.68
CA ALA A 300 -17.64 11.71 -12.12
C ALA A 300 -16.48 10.81 -12.55
N THR A 301 -16.68 9.49 -12.52
CA THR A 301 -15.65 8.51 -12.92
C THR A 301 -15.31 8.63 -14.40
N ALA A 302 -16.31 8.77 -15.27
CA ALA A 302 -16.10 8.93 -16.70
C ALA A 302 -15.34 10.24 -17.03
N ALA A 303 -15.74 11.35 -16.40
CA ALA A 303 -15.07 12.64 -16.59
C ALA A 303 -13.62 12.62 -16.08
N ARG A 304 -13.40 12.02 -14.89
CA ARG A 304 -12.08 11.82 -14.30
C ARG A 304 -11.18 10.97 -15.18
N ASN A 305 -11.65 9.81 -15.64
CA ASN A 305 -10.88 8.94 -16.52
C ASN A 305 -10.48 9.65 -17.81
N ARG A 306 -11.39 10.43 -18.42
CA ARG A 306 -11.06 11.21 -19.62
C ARG A 306 -10.00 12.28 -19.34
N LEU A 307 -10.11 13.01 -18.23
CA LEU A 307 -9.13 14.03 -17.83
C LEU A 307 -7.75 13.43 -17.58
N LEU A 308 -7.68 12.32 -16.85
CA LEU A 308 -6.43 11.60 -16.53
C LEU A 308 -5.78 11.02 -17.77
N THR A 309 -6.56 10.32 -18.59
CA THR A 309 -6.08 9.66 -19.80
C THR A 309 -5.42 10.67 -20.74
N ALA A 310 -6.07 11.81 -21.00
CA ALA A 310 -5.53 12.88 -21.85
C ALA A 310 -4.19 13.47 -21.35
N HIS A 311 -3.90 13.38 -20.04
CA HIS A 311 -2.70 13.94 -19.41
C HIS A 311 -1.64 12.89 -19.07
N GLN A 312 -1.81 11.63 -19.45
CA GLN A 312 -0.84 10.57 -19.15
C GLN A 312 0.56 10.86 -19.75
N LYS A 313 0.61 11.48 -20.94
CA LYS A 313 1.87 11.90 -21.58
C LYS A 313 2.67 12.93 -20.77
N LEU A 314 1.98 13.78 -19.99
CA LEU A 314 2.63 14.74 -19.09
C LEU A 314 3.43 13.99 -18.03
N VAL A 315 2.85 12.94 -17.44
CA VAL A 315 3.50 12.12 -16.41
C VAL A 315 4.77 11.48 -16.95
N MET A 316 4.70 10.87 -18.13
CA MET A 316 5.88 10.26 -18.78
C MET A 316 6.98 11.30 -19.03
N THR A 317 6.61 12.50 -19.49
CA THR A 317 7.56 13.60 -19.73
C THR A 317 8.23 14.07 -18.44
N ILE A 318 7.50 14.12 -17.33
CA ILE A 318 8.05 14.49 -16.02
C ILE A 318 8.95 13.37 -15.48
N ALA A 319 8.49 12.12 -15.53
CA ALA A 319 9.21 10.95 -15.05
C ALA A 319 10.58 10.79 -15.73
N ARG A 320 10.68 11.08 -17.03
CA ARG A 320 11.95 11.06 -17.78
C ARG A 320 13.05 11.96 -17.20
N ARG A 321 12.70 12.98 -16.42
CA ARG A 321 13.68 13.87 -15.77
C ARG A 321 14.31 13.27 -14.51
N TYR A 322 13.76 12.16 -14.02
CA TYR A 322 14.24 11.42 -12.87
C TYR A 322 14.95 10.16 -13.38
N PRO A 323 16.28 10.20 -13.57
CA PRO A 323 17.03 9.04 -14.04
C PRO A 323 16.87 7.86 -13.07
N ALA A 324 16.97 6.63 -13.57
CA ALA A 324 16.81 5.40 -12.80
C ALA A 324 17.75 5.40 -11.58
N ARG A 325 17.22 5.75 -10.40
CA ARG A 325 17.91 5.68 -9.11
C ARG A 325 17.53 4.37 -8.43
N GLY A 326 17.73 3.24 -9.11
CA GLY A 326 17.35 1.92 -8.60
C GLY A 326 15.86 1.59 -8.68
N LEU A 327 15.03 2.46 -9.29
CA LEU A 327 13.63 2.19 -9.61
C LEU A 327 13.44 2.17 -11.12
N ASP A 328 12.54 1.30 -11.59
CA ASP A 328 12.19 1.20 -12.99
C ASP A 328 11.45 2.46 -13.48
N PHE A 329 11.59 2.79 -14.77
CA PHE A 329 10.91 3.94 -15.35
C PHE A 329 9.39 3.83 -15.20
N PHE A 330 8.81 2.63 -15.36
CA PHE A 330 7.38 2.42 -15.22
C PHE A 330 6.92 2.58 -13.77
N ASP A 331 7.74 2.25 -12.78
CA ASP A 331 7.41 2.50 -11.36
C ASP A 331 7.25 4.00 -11.10
N LEU A 332 8.19 4.82 -11.62
CA LEU A 332 8.09 6.28 -11.52
C LEU A 332 6.85 6.82 -12.25
N VAL A 333 6.50 6.24 -13.40
CA VAL A 333 5.28 6.62 -14.14
C VAL A 333 4.02 6.25 -13.35
N GLN A 334 3.96 5.08 -12.72
CA GLN A 334 2.77 4.68 -11.95
C GLN A 334 2.57 5.54 -10.72
N GLU A 335 3.63 5.83 -9.97
CA GLU A 335 3.52 6.76 -8.84
C GLU A 335 3.18 8.18 -9.32
N GLY A 336 3.74 8.60 -10.46
CA GLY A 336 3.36 9.84 -11.12
C GLY A 336 1.87 9.87 -11.50
N ASN A 337 1.30 8.75 -11.95
CA ASN A 337 -0.13 8.63 -12.25
C ASN A 337 -0.98 8.75 -10.98
N LEU A 338 -0.52 8.23 -9.83
CA LEU A 338 -1.16 8.46 -8.53
C LEU A 338 -1.12 9.95 -8.13
N GLY A 339 -0.03 10.65 -8.45
CA GLY A 339 0.04 12.11 -8.33
C GLY A 339 -0.94 12.85 -9.24
N LEU A 340 -1.07 12.42 -10.50
CA LEU A 340 -2.02 12.99 -11.46
C LEU A 340 -3.48 12.78 -11.01
N VAL A 341 -3.79 11.60 -10.47
CA VAL A 341 -5.06 11.28 -9.81
C VAL A 341 -5.37 12.27 -8.70
N ARG A 342 -4.43 12.47 -7.75
CA ARG A 342 -4.58 13.45 -6.65
C ARG A 342 -4.80 14.87 -7.16
N ALA A 343 -4.11 15.25 -8.24
CA ALA A 343 -4.30 16.55 -8.87
C ALA A 343 -5.71 16.71 -9.46
N ALA A 344 -6.23 15.69 -10.16
CA ALA A 344 -7.56 15.76 -10.76
C ALA A 344 -8.66 15.91 -9.70
N ASP A 345 -8.51 15.24 -8.55
CA ASP A 345 -9.50 15.26 -7.47
C ASP A 345 -9.57 16.63 -6.75
N ARG A 346 -8.47 17.40 -6.77
CA ARG A 346 -8.35 18.72 -6.11
C ARG A 346 -8.32 19.91 -7.07
N PHE A 347 -8.42 19.66 -8.37
CA PHE A 347 -8.34 20.73 -9.36
C PHE A 347 -9.59 21.61 -9.33
N ASP A 348 -9.36 22.92 -9.20
CA ASP A 348 -10.40 23.93 -9.18
C ASP A 348 -10.34 24.75 -10.48
N PRO A 349 -11.32 24.59 -11.38
CA PRO A 349 -11.33 25.28 -12.67
C PRO A 349 -11.59 26.79 -12.53
N GLU A 350 -12.20 27.24 -11.44
CA GLU A 350 -12.57 28.66 -11.24
C GLU A 350 -11.34 29.54 -10.96
N ARG A 351 -10.22 28.94 -10.56
CA ARG A 351 -8.94 29.66 -10.40
C ARG A 351 -8.26 30.02 -11.72
N GLY A 352 -8.74 29.50 -12.84
CA GLY A 352 -8.27 29.86 -14.17
C GLY A 352 -6.89 29.29 -14.57
N PHE A 353 -6.25 28.46 -13.77
CA PHE A 353 -4.98 27.82 -14.16
C PHE A 353 -5.20 26.59 -15.07
N ARG A 354 -4.24 26.28 -15.94
CA ARG A 354 -4.26 25.02 -16.72
C ARG A 354 -4.06 23.82 -15.81
N PHE A 355 -4.76 22.72 -16.09
CA PHE A 355 -4.64 21.50 -15.29
C PHE A 355 -3.20 20.96 -15.31
N ALA A 356 -2.54 20.95 -16.48
CA ALA A 356 -1.17 20.48 -16.62
C ALA A 356 -0.17 21.19 -15.68
N THR A 357 -0.32 22.50 -15.48
CA THR A 357 0.54 23.30 -14.59
C THR A 357 0.37 22.86 -13.15
N TYR A 358 -0.88 22.71 -12.70
CA TYR A 358 -1.20 22.25 -11.35
C TYR A 358 -0.77 20.79 -11.12
N ALA A 359 -1.10 19.90 -12.04
CA ALA A 359 -0.77 18.48 -11.99
C ALA A 359 0.74 18.23 -11.94
N SER A 360 1.53 19.06 -12.64
CA SER A 360 2.99 18.92 -12.64
C SER A 360 3.62 18.98 -11.25
N TRP A 361 3.03 19.74 -10.31
CA TRP A 361 3.51 19.77 -8.93
C TRP A 361 3.25 18.43 -8.23
N TRP A 362 2.01 17.95 -8.28
CA TRP A 362 1.61 16.67 -7.66
C TRP A 362 2.36 15.46 -8.23
N VAL A 363 2.60 15.45 -9.53
CA VAL A 363 3.38 14.38 -10.19
C VAL A 363 4.82 14.39 -9.68
N ARG A 364 5.49 15.56 -9.65
CA ARG A 364 6.87 15.67 -9.12
C ARG A 364 6.96 15.31 -7.65
N GLN A 365 5.97 15.72 -6.85
CA GLN A 365 5.89 15.41 -5.42
C GLN A 365 5.78 13.91 -5.19
N SER A 366 4.89 13.24 -5.92
CA SER A 366 4.68 11.79 -5.81
C SER A 366 5.93 11.01 -6.21
N ILE A 367 6.53 11.35 -7.35
CA ILE A 367 7.79 10.73 -7.82
C ILE A 367 8.93 10.99 -6.83
N GLY A 368 9.07 12.23 -6.35
CA GLY A 368 10.10 12.60 -5.38
C GLY A 368 9.96 11.85 -4.07
N ARG A 369 8.73 11.67 -3.58
CA ARG A 369 8.43 10.88 -2.39
C ARG A 369 8.79 9.41 -2.55
N LEU A 370 8.41 8.78 -3.67
CA LEU A 370 8.78 7.39 -3.94
C LEU A 370 10.30 7.21 -4.01
N LEU A 371 11.00 8.11 -4.70
CA LEU A 371 12.46 8.10 -4.73
C LEU A 371 13.08 8.26 -3.33
N ALA A 372 12.42 9.03 -2.45
CA ALA A 372 12.90 9.20 -1.10
C ALA A 372 12.66 7.96 -0.22
N GLU A 373 11.54 7.28 -0.41
CA GLU A 373 11.14 6.11 0.37
C GLU A 373 11.80 4.80 -0.13
N GLN A 374 11.98 4.65 -1.44
CA GLN A 374 12.37 3.39 -2.11
C GLN A 374 13.52 3.54 -3.12
N GLY A 375 14.06 4.73 -3.35
CA GLY A 375 15.10 4.98 -4.38
C GLY A 375 16.50 4.46 -4.03
N GLY A 376 16.64 3.58 -3.06
CA GLY A 376 17.90 2.98 -2.67
C GLY A 376 17.70 1.82 -1.70
N PRO A 377 18.67 0.90 -1.62
CA PRO A 377 18.59 -0.26 -0.71
C PRO A 377 18.59 0.14 0.76
N VAL A 378 19.20 1.28 1.10
CA VAL A 378 19.15 1.87 2.44
C VAL A 378 18.26 3.11 2.40
N ARG A 379 17.20 3.11 3.20
CA ARG A 379 16.27 4.24 3.30
C ARG A 379 16.93 5.41 4.03
N ILE A 380 17.00 6.55 3.35
CA ILE A 380 17.50 7.80 3.91
C ILE A 380 16.31 8.71 4.29
N PRO A 381 16.22 9.25 5.51
CA PRO A 381 15.14 10.15 5.90
C PRO A 381 15.03 11.40 4.99
N PRO A 382 13.82 11.93 4.72
CA PRO A 382 13.62 13.04 3.76
C PRO A 382 14.45 14.28 4.05
N HIS A 383 14.54 14.69 5.32
CA HIS A 383 15.31 15.87 5.74
C HIS A 383 16.82 15.74 5.43
N VAL A 384 17.37 14.52 5.47
CA VAL A 384 18.77 14.25 5.10
C VAL A 384 18.94 14.32 3.58
N GLN A 385 17.98 13.79 2.81
CA GLN A 385 18.00 13.87 1.34
C GLN A 385 17.90 15.31 0.84
N GLU A 386 17.05 16.13 1.46
CA GLU A 386 16.95 17.56 1.16
C GLU A 386 18.28 18.29 1.43
N ALA A 387 18.92 17.97 2.56
CA ALA A 387 20.22 18.53 2.91
C ALA A 387 21.29 18.13 1.88
N LEU A 388 21.31 16.86 1.46
CA LEU A 388 22.20 16.36 0.41
C LEU A 388 21.94 17.06 -0.94
N HIS A 389 20.68 17.28 -1.32
CA HIS A 389 20.34 18.02 -2.54
C HIS A 389 20.78 19.49 -2.48
N LYS A 390 20.61 20.16 -1.32
CA LYS A 390 21.10 21.54 -1.11
C LYS A 390 22.62 21.60 -1.24
N LEU A 391 23.33 20.64 -0.62
CA LEU A 391 24.77 20.53 -0.68
C LEU A 391 25.27 20.27 -2.11
N ASN A 392 24.66 19.34 -2.84
CA ASN A 392 25.00 19.06 -4.24
C ASN A 392 24.75 20.27 -5.16
N ARG A 393 23.66 21.01 -4.95
CA ARG A 393 23.39 22.26 -5.70
C ARG A 393 24.42 23.33 -5.39
N LEU A 394 24.80 23.49 -4.13
CA LEU A 394 25.83 24.42 -3.71
C LEU A 394 27.19 24.04 -4.30
N SER A 395 27.57 22.76 -4.21
CA SER A 395 28.81 22.25 -4.76
C SER A 395 28.94 22.55 -6.25
N ARG A 396 27.91 22.23 -7.05
CA ARG A 396 27.86 22.59 -8.48
C ARG A 396 27.98 24.09 -8.74
N ARG A 397 27.34 24.93 -7.91
CA ARG A 397 27.44 26.39 -8.03
C ARG A 397 28.86 26.87 -7.74
N VAL A 398 29.52 26.33 -6.72
CA VAL A 398 30.91 26.70 -6.38
C VAL A 398 31.86 26.26 -7.48
N VAL A 399 31.69 25.06 -8.03
CA VAL A 399 32.47 24.58 -9.19
C VAL A 399 32.31 25.53 -10.37
N LEU A 400 31.09 25.97 -10.69
CA LEU A 400 30.85 26.94 -11.77
C LEU A 400 31.50 28.31 -11.53
N GLN A 401 31.59 28.76 -10.27
CA GLN A 401 32.15 30.06 -9.92
C GLN A 401 33.68 30.07 -9.80
N THR A 402 34.25 28.97 -9.30
CA THR A 402 35.68 28.89 -8.92
C THR A 402 36.49 27.95 -9.80
N GLY A 403 35.83 27.13 -10.62
CA GLY A 403 36.47 26.10 -11.44
C GLY A 403 37.04 24.92 -10.64
N ARG A 404 36.84 24.87 -9.31
CA ARG A 404 37.39 23.84 -8.42
C ARG A 404 36.30 23.20 -7.57
N GLU A 405 36.49 21.93 -7.21
CA GLU A 405 35.60 21.25 -6.27
C GLU A 405 35.76 21.82 -4.86
N PRO A 406 34.66 22.17 -4.17
CA PRO A 406 34.74 22.74 -2.83
C PRO A 406 35.05 21.67 -1.79
N GLY A 407 35.98 21.99 -0.88
CA GLY A 407 36.22 21.18 0.31
C GLY A 407 35.05 21.20 1.29
N VAL A 408 35.01 20.19 2.18
CA VAL A 408 33.96 20.04 3.22
C VAL A 408 33.85 21.30 4.09
N GLU A 409 34.98 21.93 4.42
CA GLU A 409 35.04 23.14 5.26
C GLU A 409 34.47 24.38 4.56
N ASP A 410 34.65 24.51 3.23
CA ASP A 410 34.06 25.60 2.46
C ASP A 410 32.53 25.44 2.37
N LEU A 411 32.06 24.21 2.13
CA LEU A 411 30.64 23.89 2.14
C LEU A 411 29.98 24.14 3.51
N ALA A 412 30.67 23.77 4.59
CA ALA A 412 30.23 23.98 5.97
C ALA A 412 30.04 25.47 6.29
N ARG A 413 31.05 26.30 5.96
CA ARG A 413 30.97 27.76 6.14
C ARG A 413 29.82 28.39 5.36
N ARG A 414 29.65 28.01 4.08
CA ARG A 414 28.59 28.56 3.23
C ARG A 414 27.18 28.11 3.63
N LEU A 415 27.03 26.96 4.28
CA LEU A 415 25.75 26.42 4.76
C LEU A 415 25.44 26.76 6.22
N ASN A 416 26.34 27.45 6.93
CA ASN A 416 26.27 27.68 8.38
C ASN A 416 26.02 26.37 9.16
N LYS A 417 26.80 25.33 8.85
CA LYS A 417 26.76 24.02 9.54
C LYS A 417 28.17 23.61 9.98
N SER A 418 28.26 22.71 10.95
CA SER A 418 29.55 22.13 11.34
C SER A 418 30.12 21.24 10.22
N PRO A 419 31.46 21.20 10.03
CA PRO A 419 32.10 20.29 9.09
C PRO A 419 31.72 18.83 9.32
N GLU A 420 31.58 18.40 10.58
CA GLU A 420 31.17 17.06 10.98
C GLU A 420 29.81 16.70 10.39
N ARG A 421 28.84 17.62 10.51
CA ARG A 421 27.49 17.40 9.97
C ARG A 421 27.48 17.33 8.44
N VAL A 422 28.35 18.10 7.78
CA VAL A 422 28.52 18.02 6.32
C VAL A 422 29.12 16.68 5.91
N ARG A 423 30.10 16.14 6.65
CA ARG A 423 30.66 14.79 6.41
C ARG A 423 29.59 13.71 6.60
N GLU A 424 28.78 13.79 7.65
CA GLU A 424 27.67 12.84 7.87
C GLU A 424 26.68 12.84 6.71
N ILE A 425 26.25 14.03 6.24
CA ILE A 425 25.30 14.14 5.13
C ILE A 425 25.90 13.59 3.83
N LEU A 426 27.17 13.89 3.55
CA LEU A 426 27.89 13.35 2.39
C LEU A 426 28.03 11.83 2.47
N GLY A 427 28.39 11.29 3.65
CA GLY A 427 28.49 9.86 3.91
C GLY A 427 27.17 9.13 3.72
N ALA A 428 26.07 9.71 4.20
CA ALA A 428 24.73 9.17 3.98
C ALA A 428 24.32 9.12 2.49
N GLY A 429 24.93 9.95 1.64
CA GLY A 429 24.69 9.98 0.20
C GLY A 429 25.45 8.92 -0.61
N ILE A 430 26.35 8.15 0.02
CA ILE A 430 27.12 7.10 -0.65
C ILE A 430 26.19 5.96 -1.07
N ARG A 431 26.26 5.58 -2.34
CA ARG A 431 25.52 4.44 -2.86
C ARG A 431 26.32 3.16 -2.62
N PRO A 432 25.70 2.09 -2.13
CA PRO A 432 26.37 0.80 -2.06
C PRO A 432 26.68 0.30 -3.46
N VAL A 433 27.79 -0.42 -3.58
CA VAL A 433 28.24 -1.09 -4.80
C VAL A 433 27.75 -2.55 -4.76
N SER A 434 27.48 -3.14 -5.92
CA SER A 434 27.13 -4.56 -5.99
C SER A 434 28.33 -5.40 -5.55
N VAL A 435 28.07 -6.41 -4.72
CA VAL A 435 29.09 -7.36 -4.27
C VAL A 435 29.54 -8.27 -5.43
N ASP A 436 28.67 -8.47 -6.41
CA ASP A 436 28.96 -9.20 -7.65
C ASP A 436 29.59 -8.32 -8.74
N ALA A 437 29.96 -7.06 -8.42
CA ALA A 437 30.61 -6.21 -9.42
C ALA A 437 31.97 -6.82 -9.79
N PRO A 438 32.25 -7.04 -11.09
CA PRO A 438 33.53 -7.59 -11.53
C PRO A 438 34.67 -6.63 -11.20
N GLN A 439 35.81 -7.18 -10.82
CA GLN A 439 37.02 -6.41 -10.56
C GLN A 439 37.98 -6.52 -11.75
N GLY A 440 38.06 -5.46 -12.55
CA GLY A 440 38.90 -5.38 -13.76
C GLY A 440 38.09 -5.42 -15.06
N ASP A 441 38.78 -5.63 -16.18
CA ASP A 441 38.18 -5.65 -17.52
C ASP A 441 37.66 -7.03 -17.95
N ASP A 442 37.95 -8.08 -17.17
CA ASP A 442 37.51 -9.44 -17.45
C ASP A 442 36.11 -9.70 -16.88
N PRO A 443 35.09 -9.94 -17.71
CA PRO A 443 33.71 -10.19 -17.25
C PRO A 443 33.56 -11.51 -16.47
N ASP A 444 34.47 -12.47 -16.65
CA ASP A 444 34.54 -13.70 -15.84
C ASP A 444 35.57 -13.59 -14.69
N GLY A 445 36.08 -12.38 -14.45
CA GLY A 445 37.08 -12.09 -13.42
C GLY A 445 36.52 -12.17 -11.99
N ALA A 446 37.43 -12.08 -11.02
CA ALA A 446 37.07 -12.09 -9.60
C ALA A 446 36.08 -10.94 -9.28
N SER A 447 35.05 -11.28 -8.54
CA SER A 447 34.05 -10.33 -8.04
C SER A 447 34.55 -9.62 -6.79
N LEU A 448 33.94 -8.49 -6.41
CA LEU A 448 34.25 -7.85 -5.13
C LEU A 448 34.04 -8.79 -3.93
N LEU A 449 33.10 -9.73 -4.02
CA LEU A 449 32.85 -10.75 -2.99
C LEU A 449 34.09 -11.58 -2.68
N ASP A 450 34.87 -11.94 -3.71
CA ASP A 450 36.04 -12.81 -3.57
C ASP A 450 37.17 -12.15 -2.76
N PHE A 451 37.15 -10.82 -2.66
CA PHE A 451 38.12 -10.04 -1.89
C PHE A 451 37.62 -9.62 -0.51
N LEU A 452 36.35 -9.90 -0.17
CA LEU A 452 35.82 -9.60 1.16
C LEU A 452 36.27 -10.70 2.14
N PRO A 453 37.17 -10.40 3.08
CA PRO A 453 37.59 -11.40 4.06
C PRO A 453 36.43 -11.70 5.01
N ASP A 454 36.22 -12.99 5.32
CA ASP A 454 35.38 -13.39 6.45
C ASP A 454 36.21 -13.24 7.75
N PRO A 455 35.86 -12.31 8.64
CA PRO A 455 36.62 -12.09 9.87
C PRO A 455 36.52 -13.25 10.88
N HIS A 456 35.68 -14.26 10.65
CA HIS A 456 35.43 -15.36 11.58
C HIS A 456 35.88 -16.75 11.07
N ALA A 457 36.37 -16.85 9.83
CA ALA A 457 36.68 -18.13 9.18
C ALA A 457 38.15 -18.57 9.32
N GLY A 458 38.90 -18.01 10.25
CA GLY A 458 40.30 -18.37 10.45
C GLY A 458 40.46 -19.72 11.17
N PRO A 459 41.20 -20.71 10.61
CA PRO A 459 41.43 -22.00 11.27
C PRO A 459 42.15 -21.84 12.62
N ASP A 460 42.94 -20.77 12.77
CA ASP A 460 43.62 -20.43 14.02
C ASP A 460 42.63 -20.04 15.12
N GLU A 461 41.58 -19.26 14.81
CA GLU A 461 40.57 -18.86 15.79
C GLU A 461 39.69 -20.04 16.22
N GLU A 462 39.34 -20.92 15.28
CA GLU A 462 38.60 -22.16 15.58
C GLU A 462 39.42 -23.12 16.45
N ALA A 463 40.70 -23.30 16.14
CA ALA A 463 41.62 -24.10 16.95
C ALA A 463 41.77 -23.50 18.36
N ASP A 464 41.96 -22.19 18.47
CA ASP A 464 42.03 -21.47 19.74
C ASP A 464 40.76 -21.67 20.56
N HIS A 465 39.59 -21.56 19.93
CA HIS A 465 38.31 -21.78 20.57
C HIS A 465 38.16 -23.23 21.06
N ALA A 466 38.53 -24.22 20.23
CA ALA A 466 38.51 -25.63 20.61
C ALA A 466 39.44 -25.93 21.80
N VAL A 467 40.66 -25.37 21.79
CA VAL A 467 41.64 -25.50 22.87
C VAL A 467 41.11 -24.86 24.17
N ARG A 468 40.43 -23.71 24.09
CA ARG A 468 39.79 -23.06 25.25
C ARG A 468 38.63 -23.90 25.79
N LEU A 469 37.79 -24.48 24.93
CA LEU A 469 36.70 -25.37 25.33
C LEU A 469 37.21 -26.65 26.01
N GLU A 470 38.28 -27.25 25.47
CA GLU A 470 38.90 -28.43 26.08
C GLU A 470 39.46 -28.11 27.47
N ALA A 471 40.19 -27.00 27.61
CA ALA A 471 40.71 -26.54 28.90
C ALA A 471 39.58 -26.24 29.91
N LEU A 472 38.49 -25.64 29.45
CA LEU A 472 37.31 -25.37 30.28
C LEU A 472 36.61 -26.66 30.70
N SER A 473 36.43 -27.61 29.78
CA SER A 473 35.82 -28.92 30.05
C SER A 473 36.65 -29.72 31.07
N GLY A 474 37.97 -29.74 30.90
CA GLY A 474 38.90 -30.33 31.86
C GLY A 474 38.78 -29.70 33.25
N ALA A 475 38.76 -28.37 33.32
CA ALA A 475 38.61 -27.65 34.58
C ALA A 475 37.23 -27.88 35.24
N LEU A 476 36.15 -27.94 34.46
CA LEU A 476 34.79 -28.22 34.93
C LEU A 476 34.64 -29.66 35.45
N SER A 477 35.31 -30.62 34.82
CA SER A 477 35.28 -32.03 35.26
C SER A 477 35.91 -32.26 36.64
N ALA A 478 36.87 -31.39 37.02
CA ALA A 478 37.58 -31.46 38.29
C ALA A 478 36.87 -30.73 39.44
N LEU A 479 35.79 -29.99 39.16
CA LEU A 479 34.95 -29.40 40.20
C LEU A 479 34.05 -30.46 40.83
N ASN A 480 33.57 -30.17 42.05
CA ASN A 480 32.53 -30.98 42.66
C ASN A 480 31.30 -31.05 41.75
N PRO A 481 30.63 -32.21 41.61
CA PRO A 481 29.47 -32.37 40.72
C PRO A 481 28.38 -31.32 40.97
N ARG A 482 28.17 -30.96 42.25
CA ARG A 482 27.20 -29.93 42.66
C ARG A 482 27.61 -28.51 42.23
N GLU A 483 28.90 -28.18 42.32
CA GLU A 483 29.44 -26.88 41.87
C GLU A 483 29.41 -26.76 40.34
N ARG A 484 29.75 -27.85 39.64
CA ARG A 484 29.68 -27.95 38.17
C ARG A 484 28.26 -27.73 37.67
N GLU A 485 27.28 -28.40 38.25
CA GLU A 485 25.88 -28.28 37.82
C GLU A 485 25.34 -26.87 38.08
N ILE A 486 25.64 -26.25 39.23
CA ILE A 486 25.28 -24.84 39.51
C ILE A 486 25.83 -23.90 38.43
N LEU A 487 27.08 -24.08 38.00
CA LEU A 487 27.68 -23.28 36.93
C LEU A 487 27.06 -23.54 35.56
N LEU A 488 26.78 -24.80 35.20
CA LEU A 488 26.13 -25.14 33.94
C LEU A 488 24.72 -24.54 33.88
N ARG A 489 23.91 -24.68 34.94
CA ARG A 489 22.58 -24.08 35.02
C ARG A 489 22.61 -22.55 34.91
N ARG A 490 23.63 -21.91 35.49
CA ARG A 490 23.79 -20.45 35.43
C ARG A 490 24.26 -19.93 34.07
N PHE A 491 25.30 -20.53 33.49
CA PHE A 491 26.00 -19.99 32.32
C PHE A 491 25.61 -20.66 31.00
N ARG A 492 25.20 -21.93 31.01
CA ARG A 492 24.70 -22.63 29.81
C ARG A 492 23.20 -22.44 29.65
N ASP A 493 22.43 -22.63 30.72
CA ASP A 493 20.96 -22.60 30.67
C ASP A 493 20.39 -21.20 31.00
N GLY A 494 21.23 -20.24 31.42
CA GLY A 494 20.86 -18.83 31.64
C GLY A 494 20.04 -18.53 32.91
N LEU A 495 19.85 -19.51 33.80
CA LEU A 495 18.97 -19.37 34.98
C LEU A 495 19.51 -18.37 36.00
N THR A 496 18.61 -17.69 36.73
CA THR A 496 18.97 -16.75 37.80
C THR A 496 19.52 -17.45 39.03
N LEU A 497 20.31 -16.74 39.85
CA LEU A 497 20.85 -17.27 41.11
C LEU A 497 19.75 -17.79 42.07
N GLN A 498 18.56 -17.18 42.00
CA GLN A 498 17.41 -17.59 42.79
C GLN A 498 16.81 -18.90 42.26
N GLU A 499 16.52 -18.99 40.96
CA GLU A 499 15.99 -20.21 40.32
C GLU A 499 16.94 -21.40 40.49
N VAL A 500 18.25 -21.17 40.35
CA VAL A 500 19.26 -22.21 40.62
C VAL A 500 19.24 -22.59 42.11
N GLY A 501 19.12 -21.61 43.03
CA GLY A 501 18.97 -21.90 44.46
C GLY A 501 17.76 -22.77 44.78
N GLU A 502 16.60 -22.46 44.20
CA GLU A 502 15.35 -23.21 44.38
C GLU A 502 15.50 -24.67 43.92
N GLN A 503 16.16 -24.92 42.76
CA GLN A 503 16.41 -26.27 42.26
C GLN A 503 17.33 -27.11 43.17
N PHE A 504 18.28 -26.47 43.86
CA PHE A 504 19.24 -27.16 44.73
C PHE A 504 18.88 -27.13 46.22
N GLY A 505 17.72 -26.55 46.58
CA GLY A 505 17.29 -26.36 47.97
C GLY A 505 18.20 -25.41 48.75
N LEU A 506 18.76 -24.40 48.09
CA LEU A 506 19.71 -23.44 48.65
C LEU A 506 19.14 -22.02 48.60
N THR A 507 19.55 -21.17 49.56
CA THR A 507 19.25 -19.74 49.50
C THR A 507 20.02 -19.09 48.35
N ARG A 508 19.46 -18.02 47.76
CA ARG A 508 20.11 -17.22 46.71
C ARG A 508 21.56 -16.85 47.06
N GLU A 509 21.79 -16.41 48.29
CA GLU A 509 23.11 -16.01 48.76
C GLU A 509 24.06 -17.21 48.88
N ARG A 510 23.56 -18.38 49.28
CA ARG A 510 24.37 -19.60 49.32
C ARG A 510 24.77 -20.07 47.92
N THR A 511 23.88 -19.98 46.93
CA THR A 511 24.18 -20.27 45.52
C THR A 511 25.24 -19.32 44.96
N ARG A 512 25.16 -18.02 45.30
CA ARG A 512 26.18 -17.03 44.93
C ARG A 512 27.56 -17.39 45.48
N GLN A 513 27.64 -17.76 46.76
CA GLN A 513 28.90 -18.17 47.40
C GLN A 513 29.51 -19.41 46.71
N LEU A 514 28.69 -20.43 46.43
CA LEU A 514 29.16 -21.64 45.73
C LEU A 514 29.62 -21.32 44.31
N GLN A 515 28.93 -20.44 43.60
CA GLN A 515 29.36 -19.96 42.28
C GLN A 515 30.73 -19.27 42.36
N GLU A 516 30.92 -18.34 43.31
CA GLU A 516 32.19 -17.63 43.45
C GLU A 516 33.35 -18.56 43.82
N GLN A 517 33.09 -19.53 44.71
CA GLN A 517 34.07 -20.55 45.06
C GLN A 517 34.43 -21.43 43.87
N ALA A 518 33.44 -21.86 43.08
CA ALA A 518 33.64 -22.67 41.88
C ALA A 518 34.43 -21.89 40.81
N ILE A 519 34.10 -20.61 40.58
CA ILE A 519 34.84 -19.73 39.66
C ILE A 519 36.29 -19.52 40.12
N ARG A 520 36.52 -19.31 41.43
CA ARG A 520 37.89 -19.18 41.98
C ARG A 520 38.70 -20.45 41.74
N ARG A 521 38.11 -21.64 41.97
CA ARG A 521 38.75 -22.94 41.69
C ARG A 521 39.02 -23.15 40.21
N LEU A 522 38.06 -22.82 39.34
CA LEU A 522 38.25 -22.86 37.88
C LEU A 522 39.41 -21.98 37.44
N ARG A 523 39.49 -20.73 37.92
CA ARG A 523 40.58 -19.81 37.60
C ARG A 523 41.94 -20.36 38.01
N GLN A 524 42.06 -20.93 39.20
CA GLN A 524 43.31 -21.54 39.68
C GLN A 524 43.71 -22.74 38.81
N ARG A 525 42.74 -23.58 38.42
CA ARG A 525 42.97 -24.77 37.60
C ARG A 525 43.37 -24.42 36.17
N ILE A 526 42.62 -23.54 35.53
CA ILE A 526 42.91 -23.05 34.17
C ILE A 526 44.30 -22.40 34.13
N ARG A 527 44.65 -21.59 35.15
CA ARG A 527 45.99 -21.00 35.25
C ARG A 527 47.08 -22.05 35.42
N ALA A 528 46.86 -23.08 36.24
CA ALA A 528 47.80 -24.18 36.41
C ALA A 528 47.99 -25.00 35.13
N ASP A 529 46.91 -25.29 34.39
CA ASP A 529 46.99 -26.02 33.12
C ASP A 529 47.61 -25.18 32.00
N LEU A 530 47.36 -23.86 31.97
CA LEU A 530 48.01 -22.94 31.05
C LEU A 530 49.53 -22.86 31.32
N LEU A 531 49.93 -22.77 32.59
CA LEU A 531 51.35 -22.79 33.00
C LEU A 531 52.03 -24.13 32.66
N ARG A 532 51.32 -25.27 32.81
CA ARG A 532 51.84 -26.59 32.39
C ARG A 532 52.03 -26.69 30.88
N ARG A 533 51.10 -26.12 30.08
CA ARG A 533 51.21 -26.07 28.62
C ARG A 533 52.41 -25.21 28.20
N LEU A 534 52.59 -24.02 28.77
CA LEU A 534 53.76 -23.15 28.52
C LEU A 534 55.10 -23.81 28.90
N VAL A 535 55.16 -24.54 30.01
CA VAL A 535 56.36 -25.29 30.41
C VAL A 535 56.61 -26.52 29.52
N ARG A 536 55.56 -27.11 28.92
CA ARG A 536 55.68 -28.21 27.94
C ARG A 536 56.19 -27.71 26.58
N ASP A 537 55.68 -26.58 26.11
CA ASP A 537 56.12 -25.98 24.84
C ASP A 537 57.53 -25.39 24.95
N GLY A 538 57.90 -24.81 26.10
CA GLY A 538 59.28 -24.39 26.38
C GLY A 538 60.30 -25.54 26.50
N ARG A 539 59.87 -26.81 26.53
CA ARG A 539 60.75 -28.00 26.47
C ARG A 539 60.86 -28.60 25.07
N ARG A 540 60.13 -28.08 24.08
CA ARG A 540 60.29 -28.41 22.66
C ARG A 540 61.13 -27.33 21.98
N GLU A 541 62.42 -27.26 22.31
CA GLU A 541 63.35 -26.61 21.38
C GLU A 541 63.36 -27.39 20.05
N PRO A 542 63.42 -26.71 18.90
CA PRO A 542 63.62 -27.39 17.63
C PRO A 542 65.02 -28.01 17.66
N LYS A 543 65.12 -29.33 17.84
CA LYS A 543 66.32 -30.05 17.44
C LYS A 543 66.48 -29.81 15.94
N GLY A 544 67.51 -29.05 15.60
CA GLY A 544 67.82 -28.63 14.25
C GLY A 544 67.81 -29.79 13.26
N LYS A 545 67.34 -29.50 12.06
CA LYS A 545 67.91 -30.06 10.85
C LYS A 545 68.51 -28.91 10.06
N GLN A 546 69.82 -28.99 9.88
CA GLN A 546 70.56 -28.34 8.81
C GLN A 546 69.99 -28.75 7.46
#